data_AF-A0A832TJV9-F1
#
_entry.id   AF-A0A832TJV9-F1
#
_cell.length_a   1.000
_cell.length_b   1.000
_cell.length_c   1.000
_cell.angle_alpha   90.00
_cell.angle_beta   90.00
_cell.angle_gamma   90.00
#
_symmetry.space_group_name_H-M   'P 1'
#
loop_
_entity.id
_entity.type
_entity.pdbx_description
1 polymer ?
#
loop_
_entity_poly.entity_id
_entity_poly.type
_entity_poly.pdbx_seq_one_letter_code
_entity_poly.pdbx_strand_id
1 'polypeptide(L)'
;MVSLFKALMMIGFEHVAPRTLQRGNTTIFVYHSIYGLKWVINTQFGSASYYSQKDALHGLVLRLVISKEELEFLASLGIHYAREELENYERTLKKIEAGGIKAIREYLRSLEKREENNTNLKNIEMQFRKQVIYPYLERILVETKSRCPICGRLMIETEEFYNHLRSSRYRKMEHEEFFRKIIEEITNLSP
;
A
#
# COMPACT_ATOMS: atom_id res chain seq x y z
N MET A 1 -8.98 25.26 38.12
CA MET A 1 -9.15 24.16 37.14
C MET A 1 -8.08 24.31 36.07
N VAL A 2 -7.25 23.28 35.84
CA VAL A 2 -6.18 23.33 34.83
C VAL A 2 -6.79 22.99 33.46
N SER A 3 -6.48 23.78 32.42
CA SER A 3 -6.94 23.48 31.07
C SER A 3 -6.14 22.31 30.48
N LEU A 4 -6.73 21.56 29.53
CA LEU A 4 -6.01 20.49 28.82
C LEU A 4 -4.69 21.00 28.24
N PHE A 5 -4.70 22.19 27.65
CA PHE A 5 -3.52 22.79 27.02
C PHE A 5 -2.36 22.92 28.02
N LYS A 6 -2.65 23.46 29.20
CA LYS A 6 -1.64 23.63 30.26
C LYS A 6 -1.20 22.28 30.83
N ALA A 7 -2.13 21.34 30.97
CA ALA A 7 -1.82 20.02 31.50
C ALA A 7 -0.96 19.18 30.54
N LEU A 8 -1.16 19.31 29.23
CA LEU A 8 -0.30 18.69 28.21
C LEU A 8 1.15 19.18 28.33
N MET A 9 1.36 20.47 28.63
CA MET A 9 2.71 20.99 28.86
C MET A 9 3.38 20.33 30.08
N MET A 10 2.60 19.97 31.10
CA MET A 10 3.12 19.32 32.31
C MET A 10 3.54 17.87 32.08
N ILE A 11 3.08 17.23 30.99
CA ILE A 11 3.52 15.89 30.57
C ILE A 11 4.53 15.97 29.41
N GLY A 12 5.22 17.09 29.23
CA GLY A 12 6.35 17.20 28.29
C GLY A 12 5.99 17.59 26.86
N PHE A 13 4.81 18.18 26.63
CA PHE A 13 4.59 18.93 25.39
C PHE A 13 5.20 20.33 25.47
N GLU A 14 5.97 20.71 24.46
CA GLU A 14 6.61 22.02 24.37
C GLU A 14 5.70 23.04 23.69
N HIS A 15 5.66 24.26 24.21
CA HIS A 15 4.93 25.36 23.59
C HIS A 15 5.80 26.04 22.52
N VAL A 16 5.61 25.62 21.28
CA VAL A 16 6.47 26.03 20.14
C VAL A 16 5.97 27.27 19.40
N ALA A 17 4.67 27.58 19.49
CA ALA A 17 4.07 28.76 18.87
C ALA A 17 2.74 29.10 19.58
N PRO A 18 2.13 30.28 19.36
CA PRO A 18 0.85 30.61 19.95
C PRO A 18 -0.19 29.51 19.74
N ARG A 19 -0.76 29.01 20.85
CA ARG A 19 -1.77 27.94 20.87
C ARG A 19 -1.33 26.64 20.17
N THR A 20 -0.02 26.40 20.12
CA THR A 20 0.56 25.23 19.46
C THR A 20 1.48 24.51 20.43
N LEU A 21 1.25 23.21 20.59
CA LEU A 21 2.09 22.31 21.38
C LEU A 21 2.75 21.29 20.47
N GLN A 22 3.97 20.87 20.80
CA GLN A 22 4.68 19.83 20.08
C GLN A 22 5.33 18.83 21.04
N ARG A 23 5.33 17.56 20.65
CA ARG A 23 6.10 16.50 21.29
C ARG A 23 6.51 15.46 20.26
N GLY A 24 7.80 15.40 19.95
CA GLY A 24 8.31 14.58 18.85
C GLY A 24 7.61 14.90 17.52
N ASN A 25 7.09 13.86 16.86
CA ASN A 25 6.34 13.96 15.59
C ASN A 25 4.85 14.32 15.77
N THR A 26 4.42 14.70 16.98
CA THR A 26 3.04 15.11 17.25
C THR A 26 2.96 16.61 17.44
N THR A 27 2.05 17.25 16.73
CA THR A 27 1.74 18.69 16.87
C THR A 27 0.26 18.87 17.17
N ILE A 28 -0.04 19.71 18.15
CA ILE A 28 -1.41 20.02 18.57
C ILE A 28 -1.63 21.51 18.39
N PHE A 29 -2.64 21.88 17.63
CA PHE A 29 -3.06 23.26 17.43
C PHE A 29 -4.42 23.50 18.08
N VAL A 30 -4.57 24.64 18.73
CA VAL A 30 -5.85 25.08 19.28
C VAL A 30 -6.27 26.38 18.59
N TYR A 31 -7.36 26.32 17.85
CA TYR A 31 -7.93 27.47 17.17
C TYR A 31 -9.25 27.87 17.82
N HIS A 32 -9.53 29.18 17.81
CA HIS A 32 -10.89 29.66 18.00
C HIS A 32 -11.51 29.80 16.62
N SER A 33 -12.54 29.02 16.35
CA SER A 33 -13.38 29.14 15.16
C SER A 33 -14.67 29.88 15.50
N ILE A 34 -15.41 30.29 14.47
CA ILE A 34 -16.73 30.91 14.60
C ILE A 34 -17.71 29.98 15.35
N TYR A 35 -17.48 28.66 15.26
CA TYR A 35 -18.28 27.61 15.92
C TYR A 35 -17.70 27.16 17.28
N GLY A 36 -16.69 27.86 17.80
CA GLY A 36 -16.06 27.54 19.09
C GLY A 36 -14.63 27.00 18.98
N LEU A 37 -14.17 26.37 20.05
CA LEU A 37 -12.79 25.89 20.20
C LEU A 37 -12.55 24.62 19.36
N LYS A 38 -11.56 24.66 18.48
CA LYS A 38 -11.17 23.53 17.62
C LYS A 38 -9.74 23.10 17.93
N TRP A 39 -9.56 21.83 18.24
CA TRP A 39 -8.28 21.17 18.44
C TRP A 39 -7.91 20.39 17.19
N VAL A 40 -6.71 20.58 16.66
CA VAL A 40 -6.18 19.81 15.53
C VAL A 40 -4.96 19.04 16.02
N ILE A 41 -5.02 17.72 15.93
CA ILE A 41 -3.93 16.82 16.34
C ILE A 41 -3.33 16.24 15.07
N ASN A 42 -2.07 16.58 14.82
CA ASN A 42 -1.27 16.05 13.72
C ASN A 42 -0.26 15.06 14.28
N THR A 43 -0.22 13.87 13.70
CA THR A 43 0.75 12.82 14.01
C THR A 43 1.37 12.33 12.70
N GLN A 44 2.42 11.51 12.79
CA GLN A 44 3.00 10.83 11.62
C GLN A 44 2.01 9.91 10.88
N PHE A 45 0.89 9.54 11.51
CA PHE A 45 -0.14 8.68 10.93
C PHE A 45 -1.35 9.46 10.39
N GLY A 46 -1.34 10.79 10.46
CA GLY A 46 -2.40 11.65 9.94
C GLY A 46 -2.89 12.72 10.92
N SER A 47 -3.91 13.45 10.48
CA SER A 47 -4.51 14.59 11.18
C SER A 47 -5.96 14.32 11.55
N ALA A 48 -6.40 14.84 12.70
CA ALA A 48 -7.83 14.92 13.02
C ALA A 48 -8.18 16.18 13.81
N SER A 49 -9.44 16.57 13.69
CA SER A 49 -10.01 17.73 14.36
C SER A 49 -11.02 17.30 15.43
N TYR A 50 -11.00 18.01 16.55
CA TYR A 50 -11.86 17.79 17.71
C TYR A 50 -12.43 19.13 18.19
N TYR A 51 -13.65 19.12 18.72
CA TYR A 51 -14.39 20.33 19.06
C TYR A 51 -14.60 20.51 20.58
N SER A 52 -13.99 19.63 21.38
CA SER A 52 -13.98 19.74 22.84
C SER A 52 -12.63 19.26 23.40
N GLN A 53 -12.29 19.68 24.63
CA GLN A 53 -11.08 19.19 25.31
C GLN A 53 -11.18 17.68 25.60
N LYS A 54 -12.39 17.19 25.92
CA LYS A 54 -12.65 15.77 26.13
C LYS A 54 -12.35 14.95 24.88
N ASP A 55 -12.90 15.34 23.74
CA ASP A 55 -12.68 14.60 22.48
C ASP A 55 -11.23 14.72 22.01
N ALA A 56 -10.59 15.86 22.25
CA ALA A 56 -9.17 16.03 21.96
C ALA A 56 -8.31 15.07 22.79
N LEU A 57 -8.57 14.94 24.11
CA LEU A 57 -7.86 13.98 24.96
C LEU A 57 -8.10 12.53 24.50
N HIS A 58 -9.35 12.16 24.22
CA HIS A 58 -9.67 10.85 23.67
C HIS A 58 -8.93 10.59 22.36
N GLY A 59 -8.85 11.59 21.47
CA GLY A 59 -8.10 11.52 20.22
C GLY A 59 -6.59 11.32 20.40
N LEU A 60 -6.00 11.86 21.46
CA LEU A 60 -4.60 11.64 21.82
C LEU A 60 -4.37 10.21 22.32
N VAL A 61 -5.30 9.66 23.13
CA VAL A 61 -5.25 8.27 23.60
C VAL A 61 -5.40 7.29 22.43
N LEU A 62 -6.37 7.52 21.53
CA LEU A 62 -6.59 6.68 20.35
C LEU A 62 -5.37 6.60 19.42
N ARG A 63 -4.55 7.66 19.40
CA ARG A 63 -3.33 7.73 18.60
C ARG A 63 -2.09 7.29 19.35
N LEU A 64 -2.26 6.76 20.56
CA LEU A 64 -1.17 6.35 21.45
C LEU A 64 -0.17 7.48 21.70
N VAL A 65 -0.64 8.73 21.62
CA VAL A 65 0.17 9.91 21.89
C VAL A 65 0.35 10.07 23.39
N ILE A 66 -0.66 9.72 24.19
CA ILE A 66 -0.64 9.80 25.66
C ILE A 66 -0.65 8.38 26.23
N SER A 67 0.27 8.13 27.15
CA SER A 67 0.38 6.88 27.91
C SER A 67 -0.63 6.80 29.06
N LYS A 68 -0.80 5.61 29.62
CA LYS A 68 -1.71 5.40 30.75
C LYS A 68 -1.26 6.21 31.98
N GLU A 69 0.03 6.22 32.26
CA GLU A 69 0.65 6.91 33.40
C GLU A 69 0.45 8.43 33.29
N GLU A 70 0.59 8.97 32.08
CA GLU A 70 0.30 10.38 31.81
C GLU A 70 -1.19 10.67 31.99
N LEU A 71 -2.08 9.77 31.57
CA LEU A 71 -3.52 9.93 31.76
C LEU A 71 -3.91 9.89 33.24
N GLU A 72 -3.29 9.03 34.05
CA GLU A 72 -3.40 9.00 35.52
C GLU A 72 -2.93 10.31 36.14
N PHE A 73 -1.79 10.83 35.70
CA PHE A 73 -1.30 12.14 36.13
C PHE A 73 -2.28 13.27 35.77
N LEU A 74 -2.80 13.31 34.55
CA LEU A 74 -3.80 14.31 34.14
C LEU A 74 -5.07 14.22 35.00
N ALA A 75 -5.53 13.01 35.32
CA ALA A 75 -6.67 12.80 36.21
C ALA A 75 -6.39 13.33 37.63
N SER A 76 -5.16 13.16 38.13
CA SER A 76 -4.72 13.69 39.43
C SER A 76 -4.73 15.24 39.49
N LEU A 77 -4.57 15.92 38.34
CA LEU A 77 -4.69 17.38 38.23
C LEU A 77 -6.15 17.89 38.22
N GLY A 78 -7.13 16.99 38.39
CA GLY A 78 -8.55 17.33 38.39
C GLY A 78 -9.18 17.39 37.00
N ILE A 79 -8.54 16.80 35.98
CA ILE A 79 -9.14 16.66 34.64
C ILE A 79 -10.13 15.49 34.65
N HIS A 80 -11.40 15.78 34.90
CA HIS A 80 -12.45 14.75 35.06
C HIS A 80 -12.56 13.80 33.86
N TYR A 81 -12.47 14.31 32.63
CA TYR A 81 -12.53 13.48 31.43
C TYR A 81 -11.28 12.61 31.21
N ALA A 82 -10.16 12.88 31.88
CA ALA A 82 -9.03 11.94 31.92
C ALA A 82 -9.35 10.71 32.77
N ARG A 83 -10.10 10.89 33.87
CA ARG A 83 -10.61 9.77 34.68
C ARG A 83 -11.61 8.92 33.89
N GLU A 84 -12.53 9.54 33.17
CA GLU A 84 -13.47 8.82 32.30
C GLU A 84 -12.73 8.01 31.22
N GLU A 85 -11.64 8.54 30.65
CA GLU A 85 -10.82 7.77 29.70
C GLU A 85 -10.04 6.64 30.34
N LEU A 86 -9.58 6.77 31.59
CA LEU A 86 -8.94 5.67 32.33
C LEU A 86 -9.90 4.51 32.56
N GLU A 87 -11.14 4.80 32.96
CA GLU A 87 -12.18 3.79 33.14
C GLU A 87 -12.50 3.04 31.83
N ASN A 88 -12.33 3.71 30.69
CA ASN A 88 -12.56 3.14 29.37
C ASN A 88 -11.28 2.67 28.67
N TYR A 89 -10.12 2.78 29.30
CA TYR A 89 -8.81 2.64 28.65
C TYR A 89 -8.63 1.28 27.97
N GLU A 90 -8.94 0.19 28.68
CA GLU A 90 -8.86 -1.17 28.12
C GLU A 90 -9.79 -1.36 26.91
N ARG A 91 -10.99 -0.80 26.97
CA ARG A 91 -11.95 -0.86 25.86
C ARG A 91 -11.44 -0.05 24.66
N THR A 92 -10.82 1.10 24.91
CA THR A 92 -10.20 1.93 23.87
C THR A 92 -9.02 1.22 23.22
N LEU A 93 -8.14 0.57 23.99
CA LEU A 93 -7.04 -0.25 23.45
C LEU A 93 -7.54 -1.43 22.60
N LYS A 94 -8.54 -2.17 23.07
CA LYS A 94 -9.16 -3.25 22.28
C LYS A 94 -9.71 -2.77 20.93
N LYS A 95 -10.26 -1.54 20.86
CA LYS A 95 -10.70 -0.95 19.59
C LYS A 95 -9.53 -0.66 18.65
N ILE A 96 -8.42 -0.15 19.19
CA ILE A 96 -7.20 0.12 18.41
C ILE A 96 -6.65 -1.20 17.83
N GLU A 97 -6.54 -2.24 18.65
CA GLU A 97 -6.08 -3.57 18.23
C GLU A 97 -6.98 -4.17 17.13
N ALA A 98 -8.31 -4.11 17.32
CA ALA A 98 -9.26 -4.60 16.33
C ALA A 98 -9.16 -3.83 14.99
N GLY A 99 -8.93 -2.51 15.05
CA GLY A 99 -8.70 -1.67 13.87
C GLY A 99 -7.41 -2.03 13.13
N GLY A 100 -6.31 -2.23 13.87
CA GLY A 100 -5.02 -2.64 13.32
C GLY A 100 -5.08 -4.01 12.64
N ILE A 101 -5.73 -4.99 13.29
CA ILE A 101 -5.93 -6.33 12.72
C ILE A 101 -6.75 -6.28 11.43
N LYS A 102 -7.79 -5.42 11.37
CA LYS A 102 -8.59 -5.23 10.15
C LYS A 102 -7.75 -4.67 9.00
N ALA A 103 -6.94 -3.63 9.26
CA ALA A 103 -6.08 -3.02 8.24
C ALA A 103 -5.03 -4.00 7.70
N ILE A 104 -4.41 -4.80 8.57
CA ILE A 104 -3.46 -5.85 8.16
C ILE A 104 -4.15 -6.90 7.28
N ARG A 105 -5.35 -7.34 7.66
CA ARG A 105 -6.12 -8.33 6.88
C ARG A 105 -6.52 -7.80 5.51
N GLU A 106 -6.92 -6.54 5.41
CA GLU A 106 -7.23 -5.89 4.13
C GLU A 106 -5.99 -5.80 3.23
N TYR A 107 -4.83 -5.47 3.81
CA TYR A 107 -3.56 -5.46 3.08
C TYR A 107 -3.19 -6.86 2.56
N LEU A 108 -3.26 -7.90 3.39
CA LEU A 108 -2.98 -9.28 2.98
C LEU A 108 -3.89 -9.74 1.83
N ARG A 109 -5.20 -9.48 1.91
CA ARG A 109 -6.14 -9.76 0.81
C ARG A 109 -5.79 -9.02 -0.48
N SER A 110 -5.26 -7.80 -0.38
CA SER A 110 -4.83 -7.04 -1.56
C SER A 110 -3.60 -7.65 -2.24
N LEU A 111 -2.72 -8.30 -1.47
CA LEU A 111 -1.56 -9.03 -2.00
C LEU A 111 -2.01 -10.33 -2.68
N GLU A 112 -2.89 -11.11 -2.06
CA GLU A 112 -3.47 -12.33 -2.63
C GLU A 112 -4.15 -12.05 -3.98
N LYS A 113 -4.95 -10.97 -4.06
CA LYS A 113 -5.60 -10.55 -5.31
C LYS A 113 -4.61 -10.15 -6.40
N ARG A 114 -3.45 -9.58 -6.04
CA ARG A 114 -2.39 -9.25 -7.00
C ARG A 114 -1.71 -10.51 -7.54
N GLU A 115 -1.46 -11.49 -6.69
CA GLU A 115 -0.89 -12.78 -7.10
C GLU A 115 -1.84 -13.58 -8.01
N GLU A 116 -3.14 -13.58 -7.69
CA GLU A 116 -4.18 -14.20 -8.51
C GLU A 116 -4.28 -13.53 -9.89
N ASN A 117 -4.25 -12.19 -9.94
CA ASN A 117 -4.22 -11.44 -11.20
C ASN A 117 -2.97 -11.74 -12.04
N ASN A 118 -1.79 -11.83 -11.43
CA ASN A 118 -0.56 -12.20 -12.12
C ASN A 118 -0.62 -13.63 -12.69
N THR A 119 -1.23 -14.55 -11.95
CA THR A 119 -1.43 -15.93 -12.39
C THR A 119 -2.41 -15.98 -13.58
N ASN A 120 -3.50 -15.22 -13.52
CA ASN A 120 -4.45 -15.09 -14.62
C ASN A 120 -3.82 -14.49 -15.88
N LEU A 121 -3.01 -13.44 -15.77
CA LEU A 121 -2.32 -12.84 -16.91
C LEU A 121 -1.33 -13.82 -17.56
N LYS A 122 -0.55 -14.58 -16.77
CA LYS A 122 0.32 -15.63 -17.30
C LYS A 122 -0.45 -16.72 -18.04
N ASN A 123 -1.61 -17.11 -17.50
CA ASN A 123 -2.48 -18.09 -18.14
C ASN A 123 -3.07 -17.55 -19.46
N ILE A 124 -3.51 -16.29 -19.49
CA ILE A 124 -4.00 -15.64 -20.71
C ILE A 124 -2.88 -15.57 -21.76
N GLU A 125 -1.67 -15.14 -21.36
CA GLU A 125 -0.52 -15.08 -22.27
C GLU A 125 -0.17 -16.47 -22.83
N MET A 126 -0.18 -17.50 -21.98
CA MET A 126 0.05 -18.88 -22.40
C MET A 126 -1.02 -19.36 -23.39
N GLN A 127 -2.31 -19.09 -23.13
CA GLN A 127 -3.39 -19.47 -24.04
C GLN A 127 -3.30 -18.71 -25.36
N PHE A 128 -2.97 -17.42 -25.33
CA PHE A 128 -2.74 -16.62 -26.52
C PHE A 128 -1.60 -17.21 -27.37
N ARG A 129 -0.45 -17.52 -26.77
CA ARG A 129 0.67 -18.16 -27.48
C ARG A 129 0.24 -19.46 -28.17
N LYS A 130 -0.46 -20.34 -27.45
CA LYS A 130 -0.90 -21.65 -27.97
C LYS A 130 -1.93 -21.55 -29.08
N GLN A 131 -2.88 -20.63 -28.99
CA GLN A 131 -3.99 -20.53 -29.93
C GLN A 131 -3.66 -19.66 -31.15
N VAL A 132 -2.78 -18.67 -30.97
CA VAL A 132 -2.57 -17.61 -31.96
C VAL A 132 -1.18 -17.70 -32.60
N ILE A 133 -0.13 -17.90 -31.80
CA ILE A 133 1.26 -17.85 -32.30
C ILE A 133 1.74 -19.23 -32.75
N TYR A 134 1.52 -20.27 -31.95
CA TYR A 134 2.04 -21.61 -32.20
C TYR A 134 1.58 -22.22 -33.54
N PRO A 135 0.32 -22.07 -33.99
CA PRO A 135 -0.11 -22.60 -35.28
C PRO A 135 0.64 -22.02 -36.50
N TYR A 136 1.18 -20.80 -36.38
CA TYR A 136 2.02 -20.20 -37.42
C TYR A 136 3.46 -20.73 -37.36
N LEU A 137 4.01 -20.82 -36.15
CA LEU A 137 5.35 -21.38 -35.94
C LEU A 137 5.43 -22.86 -36.35
N GLU A 138 4.35 -23.63 -36.13
CA GLU A 138 4.24 -25.02 -36.58
C GLU A 138 4.31 -25.13 -38.10
N ARG A 139 3.59 -24.27 -38.82
CA ARG A 139 3.65 -24.22 -40.30
C ARG A 139 5.07 -23.97 -40.78
N ILE A 140 5.76 -23.00 -40.17
CA ILE A 140 7.16 -22.68 -40.49
C ILE A 140 8.07 -23.88 -40.20
N LEU A 141 7.90 -24.56 -39.07
CA LEU A 141 8.70 -25.75 -38.75
C LEU A 141 8.45 -26.89 -39.74
N VAL A 142 7.21 -27.11 -40.18
CA VAL A 142 6.89 -28.11 -41.21
C VAL A 142 7.59 -27.79 -42.53
N GLU A 143 7.50 -26.55 -43.00
CA GLU A 143 8.13 -26.09 -44.25
C GLU A 143 9.66 -26.18 -44.21
N THR A 144 10.25 -25.93 -43.05
CA THR A 144 11.71 -25.91 -42.84
C THR A 144 12.29 -27.25 -42.40
N LYS A 145 11.48 -28.32 -42.34
CA LYS A 145 11.88 -29.66 -41.84
C LYS A 145 12.45 -29.60 -40.43
N SER A 146 11.71 -28.94 -39.53
CA SER A 146 12.00 -28.78 -38.11
C SER A 146 13.30 -28.01 -37.82
N ARG A 147 13.67 -27.06 -38.68
CA ARG A 147 14.89 -26.25 -38.50
C ARG A 147 14.57 -24.77 -38.44
N CYS A 148 15.26 -24.04 -37.57
CA CYS A 148 15.17 -22.59 -37.55
C CYS A 148 15.61 -22.02 -38.92
N PRO A 149 14.78 -21.19 -39.59
CA PRO A 149 15.12 -20.64 -40.90
C PRO A 149 16.30 -19.65 -40.87
N ILE A 150 16.68 -19.18 -39.67
CA ILE A 150 17.72 -18.16 -39.49
C ILE A 150 19.08 -18.80 -39.21
N CYS A 151 19.11 -19.79 -38.32
CA CYS A 151 20.37 -20.40 -37.86
C CYS A 151 20.51 -21.90 -38.18
N GLY A 152 19.49 -22.54 -38.75
CA GLY A 152 19.51 -23.96 -39.14
C GLY A 152 19.45 -24.96 -37.98
N ARG A 153 19.33 -24.48 -36.73
CA ARG A 153 19.22 -25.32 -35.52
C ARG A 153 17.93 -26.16 -35.58
N LEU A 154 18.03 -27.44 -35.25
CA LEU A 154 16.88 -28.34 -35.14
C LEU A 154 16.01 -27.94 -33.94
N MET A 155 14.69 -27.91 -34.14
CA MET A 155 13.68 -27.64 -33.11
C MET A 155 12.74 -28.84 -33.05
N ILE A 156 12.60 -29.43 -31.88
CA ILE A 156 11.75 -30.61 -31.71
C ILE A 156 10.30 -30.19 -31.50
N GLU A 157 10.08 -29.07 -30.80
CA GLU A 157 8.77 -28.58 -30.41
C GLU A 157 8.56 -27.10 -30.77
N THR A 158 7.30 -26.72 -31.00
CA THR A 158 6.89 -25.34 -31.29
C THR A 158 7.24 -24.38 -30.16
N GLU A 159 7.10 -24.82 -28.90
CA GLU A 159 7.47 -24.02 -27.73
C GLU A 159 8.98 -23.80 -27.66
N GLU A 160 9.79 -24.81 -27.98
CA GLU A 160 11.24 -24.66 -28.10
C GLU A 160 11.58 -23.62 -29.17
N PHE A 161 10.92 -23.68 -30.32
CA PHE A 161 11.14 -22.73 -31.41
C PHE A 161 10.73 -21.29 -31.02
N TYR A 162 9.57 -21.12 -30.40
CA TYR A 162 9.11 -19.82 -29.87
C TYR A 162 10.12 -19.23 -28.90
N ASN A 163 10.58 -20.02 -27.92
CA ASN A 163 11.55 -19.57 -26.93
C ASN A 163 12.91 -19.27 -27.58
N HIS A 164 13.33 -20.07 -28.55
CA HIS A 164 14.56 -19.86 -29.31
C HIS A 164 14.56 -18.53 -30.06
N LEU A 165 13.48 -18.20 -30.78
CA LEU A 165 13.36 -16.92 -31.48
C LEU A 165 13.49 -15.72 -30.53
N ARG A 166 12.97 -15.83 -29.30
CA ARG A 166 13.00 -14.74 -28.30
C ARG A 166 14.30 -14.64 -27.49
N SER A 167 15.07 -15.71 -27.39
CA SER A 167 16.19 -15.79 -26.44
C SER A 167 17.55 -16.14 -27.06
N SER A 168 17.59 -16.44 -28.37
CA SER A 168 18.84 -16.75 -29.06
C SER A 168 19.81 -15.58 -29.01
N ARG A 169 21.04 -15.83 -28.51
CA ARG A 169 22.14 -14.87 -28.56
C ARG A 169 22.84 -14.85 -29.93
N TYR A 170 22.75 -15.94 -30.68
CA TYR A 170 23.34 -16.06 -32.01
C TYR A 170 22.39 -15.49 -33.06
N ARG A 171 22.87 -14.56 -33.89
CA ARG A 171 22.06 -13.81 -34.88
C ARG A 171 20.80 -13.18 -34.26
N LYS A 172 20.95 -12.63 -33.05
CA LYS A 172 19.84 -12.11 -32.24
C LYS A 172 18.93 -11.14 -33.01
N MET A 173 19.52 -10.16 -33.72
CA MET A 173 18.75 -9.16 -34.48
C MET A 173 17.89 -9.80 -35.59
N GLU A 174 18.42 -10.81 -36.29
CA GLU A 174 17.67 -11.55 -37.32
C GLU A 174 16.49 -12.32 -36.69
N HIS A 175 16.69 -12.92 -35.52
CA HIS A 175 15.62 -13.62 -34.78
C HIS A 175 14.54 -12.67 -34.27
N GLU A 176 14.94 -11.52 -33.73
CA GLU A 176 14.00 -10.48 -33.27
C GLU A 176 13.20 -9.89 -34.44
N GLU A 177 13.84 -9.58 -35.56
CA GLU A 177 13.16 -9.04 -36.74
C GLU A 177 12.20 -10.07 -37.36
N PHE A 178 12.63 -11.33 -37.49
CA PHE A 178 11.80 -12.41 -37.98
C PHE A 178 10.57 -12.64 -37.09
N PHE A 179 10.78 -12.71 -35.78
CA PHE A 179 9.69 -12.89 -34.83
C PHE A 179 8.74 -11.70 -34.84
N ARG A 180 9.25 -10.47 -34.96
CA ARG A 180 8.42 -9.27 -35.08
C ARG A 180 7.51 -9.34 -36.31
N LYS A 181 8.04 -9.70 -37.49
CA LYS A 181 7.24 -9.85 -38.72
C LYS A 181 6.11 -10.86 -38.55
N ILE A 182 6.40 -11.98 -37.89
CA ILE A 182 5.37 -12.99 -37.57
C ILE A 182 4.29 -12.40 -36.67
N ILE A 183 4.66 -11.66 -35.62
CA ILE A 183 3.67 -11.05 -34.73
C ILE A 183 2.84 -9.99 -35.46
N GLU A 184 3.46 -9.16 -36.29
CA GLU A 184 2.77 -8.16 -37.12
C GLU A 184 1.75 -8.82 -38.05
N GLU A 185 2.14 -9.91 -38.73
CA GLU A 185 1.28 -10.66 -39.65
C GLU A 185 0.10 -11.32 -38.92
N ILE A 186 0.35 -11.89 -37.74
CA ILE A 186 -0.69 -12.59 -36.96
C ILE A 186 -1.67 -11.62 -36.32
N THR A 187 -1.18 -10.47 -35.82
CA THR A 187 -1.99 -9.55 -35.02
C THR A 187 -2.55 -8.38 -35.82
N ASN A 188 -2.03 -8.11 -37.04
CA ASN A 188 -2.26 -6.88 -37.79
C ASN A 188 -1.93 -5.61 -36.98
N LEU A 189 -1.10 -5.74 -35.94
CA LEU A 189 -0.62 -4.64 -35.12
C LEU A 189 0.86 -4.46 -35.43
N SER A 190 1.22 -3.27 -35.90
CA SER A 190 2.62 -2.84 -35.86
C SER A 190 2.96 -2.49 -34.40
N PRO A 191 4.04 -3.04 -33.83
CA PRO A 191 4.52 -2.63 -32.50
C PRO A 191 5.00 -1.18 -32.50
#